data_AF-A0A0B6ZV59-F1
#
_entry.id   AF-A0A0B6ZV59-F1
#
_cell.length_a   1.000
_cell.length_b   1.000
_cell.length_c   1.000
_cell.angle_alpha   90.00
_cell.angle_beta   90.00
_cell.angle_gamma   90.00
#
_symmetry.space_group_name_H-M   'P 1'
#
loop_
_entity.id
_entity.type
_entity.pdbx_description
1 polymer ?
#
loop_
_entity_poly.entity_id
_entity_poly.type
_entity_poly.pdbx_seq_one_letter_code
_entity_poly.pdbx_strand_id
1 'polypeptide(L)'
;FQEFGKGFVKTCKVSPDSFIQTAIQLTYYRLEKHFCLTYESSMTRLFREGRTETVRSCTQATCDFAKAVDEGKPKNECIKQLQMAAECHQKLYRDSMTGKGVDRHLFCLYVVSKYLGVDSPFLAKALSEPWKLSTSQTPHQQTDRLDLDKHPDRICGGGGFGPVTDD
;
A
#
# COMPACT_ATOMS: atom_id res chain seq x y z
N PHE A 1 -9.23 -14.37 -8.51
CA PHE A 1 -8.81 -15.03 -7.26
C PHE A 1 -10.04 -15.55 -6.56
N GLN A 2 -10.25 -16.88 -6.57
CA GLN A 2 -11.46 -17.54 -6.03
C GLN A 2 -11.14 -18.50 -4.88
N GLU A 3 -9.85 -18.74 -4.61
CA GLU A 3 -9.36 -19.76 -3.70
C GLU A 3 -9.62 -19.40 -2.23
N PHE A 4 -9.51 -18.13 -1.87
CA PHE A 4 -9.86 -17.62 -0.55
C PHE A 4 -10.11 -16.10 -0.57
N GLY A 5 -10.51 -15.55 0.57
CA GLY A 5 -10.66 -14.11 0.76
C GLY A 5 -10.31 -13.65 2.17
N LYS A 6 -10.83 -12.48 2.56
CA LYS A 6 -10.55 -11.84 3.86
C LYS A 6 -10.80 -12.76 5.06
N GLY A 7 -11.76 -13.69 4.96
CA GLY A 7 -12.11 -14.63 6.03
C GLY A 7 -10.91 -15.50 6.43
N PHE A 8 -10.31 -16.20 5.47
CA PHE A 8 -9.12 -17.02 5.69
C PHE A 8 -7.94 -16.20 6.21
N VAL A 9 -7.60 -15.09 5.55
CA VAL A 9 -6.44 -14.26 5.93
C VAL A 9 -6.54 -13.76 7.38
N LYS A 10 -7.76 -13.41 7.83
CA LYS A 10 -8.02 -13.03 9.22
C LYS A 10 -7.79 -14.17 10.21
N THR A 11 -8.08 -15.42 9.85
CA THR A 11 -7.76 -16.59 10.71
C THR A 11 -6.26 -16.74 10.96
N CYS A 12 -5.43 -16.28 10.01
CA CYS A 12 -3.97 -16.24 10.15
C CYS A 12 -3.47 -15.04 10.97
N LYS A 13 -4.37 -14.21 11.54
CA LYS A 13 -4.05 -12.98 12.29
C LYS A 13 -3.27 -11.93 11.48
N VAL A 14 -3.49 -11.88 10.17
CA VAL A 14 -2.88 -10.90 9.26
C VAL A 14 -3.96 -9.99 8.68
N SER A 15 -3.64 -8.70 8.47
CA SER A 15 -4.53 -7.78 7.74
C SER A 15 -4.72 -8.26 6.30
N PRO A 16 -5.96 -8.40 5.78
CA PRO A 16 -6.19 -8.74 4.38
C PRO A 16 -5.51 -7.77 3.41
N ASP A 17 -5.52 -6.49 3.75
CA ASP A 17 -4.90 -5.44 2.93
C ASP A 17 -3.38 -5.57 2.89
N SER A 18 -2.75 -5.71 4.06
CA SER A 18 -1.32 -5.91 4.16
C SER A 18 -0.85 -7.21 3.51
N PHE A 19 -1.65 -8.28 3.63
CA PHE A 19 -1.36 -9.55 2.95
C PHE A 19 -1.26 -9.36 1.43
N ILE A 20 -2.22 -8.63 0.84
CA ILE A 20 -2.22 -8.32 -0.60
C ILE A 20 -1.02 -7.44 -0.96
N GLN A 21 -0.78 -6.36 -0.21
CA GLN A 21 0.36 -5.46 -0.47
C GLN A 21 1.71 -6.19 -0.39
N THR A 22 1.87 -7.09 0.59
CA THR A 22 3.06 -7.93 0.73
C THR A 22 3.18 -8.94 -0.42
N ALA A 23 2.07 -9.53 -0.87
CA ALA A 23 2.06 -10.42 -2.01
C ALA A 23 2.42 -9.70 -3.33
N ILE A 24 1.99 -8.44 -3.51
CA ILE A 24 2.40 -7.59 -4.63
C ILE A 24 3.91 -7.37 -4.61
N GLN A 25 4.51 -7.05 -3.44
CA GLN A 25 5.97 -6.88 -3.33
C GLN A 25 6.74 -8.16 -3.67
N LEU A 26 6.29 -9.32 -3.16
CA LEU A 26 6.89 -10.61 -3.51
C LEU A 26 6.79 -10.91 -5.02
N THR A 27 5.63 -10.64 -5.61
CA THR A 27 5.39 -10.87 -7.04
C THR A 27 6.30 -9.99 -7.89
N TYR A 28 6.38 -8.69 -7.58
CA TYR A 28 7.26 -7.76 -8.27
C TYR A 28 8.72 -8.19 -8.16
N TYR A 29 9.18 -8.51 -6.95
CA TYR A 29 10.56 -8.97 -6.74
C TYR A 29 10.89 -10.25 -7.52
N ARG A 30 9.93 -11.18 -7.65
CA ARG A 30 10.13 -12.40 -8.43
C ARG A 30 10.32 -12.14 -9.92
N LEU A 31 9.63 -11.14 -10.46
CA LEU A 31 9.67 -10.76 -11.87
C LEU A 31 10.91 -9.92 -12.18
N GLU A 32 11.16 -8.88 -11.39
CA GLU A 32 12.17 -7.85 -11.68
C GLU A 32 13.51 -8.07 -10.95
N LYS A 33 13.54 -8.92 -9.93
CA LYS A 33 14.70 -9.18 -9.05
C LYS A 33 15.27 -7.95 -8.33
N HIS A 34 14.51 -6.85 -8.35
CA HIS A 34 14.72 -5.68 -7.51
C HIS A 34 13.36 -5.18 -6.99
N PHE A 35 13.39 -4.14 -6.14
CA PHE A 35 12.18 -3.49 -5.64
C PHE A 35 11.97 -2.14 -6.33
N CYS A 36 10.79 -1.58 -6.19
CA CYS A 36 10.45 -0.26 -6.71
C CYS A 36 9.59 0.52 -5.72
N LEU A 37 9.47 1.83 -5.93
CA LEU A 37 8.52 2.63 -5.18
C LEU A 37 7.10 2.15 -5.46
N THR A 38 6.38 1.87 -4.37
CA THR A 38 4.99 1.43 -4.40
C THR A 38 4.12 2.42 -3.67
N TYR A 39 3.18 3.01 -4.40
CA TYR A 39 2.13 3.87 -3.89
C TYR A 39 0.91 3.03 -3.51
N GLU A 40 0.40 3.25 -2.31
CA GLU A 40 -0.95 2.85 -1.92
C GLU A 40 -1.71 4.07 -1.39
N SER A 41 -2.95 4.25 -1.85
CA SER A 41 -3.80 5.33 -1.35
C SER A 41 -4.35 5.02 0.04
N SER A 42 -4.11 5.89 1.02
CA SER A 42 -4.80 5.88 2.32
C SER A 42 -5.70 7.10 2.47
N MET A 43 -6.95 6.88 2.90
CA MET A 43 -7.95 7.93 3.05
C MET A 43 -7.71 8.74 4.34
N THR A 44 -7.65 10.06 4.25
CA THR A 44 -7.48 10.96 5.42
C THR A 44 -8.81 11.56 5.89
N ARG A 45 -9.91 10.80 5.78
CA ARG A 45 -11.30 11.22 6.10
C ARG A 45 -11.54 11.61 7.57
N LEU A 46 -10.57 11.40 8.44
CA LEU A 46 -10.58 11.90 9.83
C LEU A 46 -10.39 13.42 9.91
N PHE A 47 -9.86 14.04 8.85
CA PHE A 47 -9.65 15.48 8.76
C PHE A 47 -10.72 16.13 7.88
N ARG A 48 -11.08 17.38 8.21
CA ARG A 48 -11.94 18.20 7.36
C ARG A 48 -11.30 18.33 5.98
N GLU A 49 -12.09 18.05 4.93
CA GLU A 49 -11.64 18.09 3.53
C GLU A 49 -10.49 17.11 3.20
N GLY A 50 -10.23 16.14 4.09
CA GLY A 50 -9.23 15.10 3.89
C GLY A 50 -9.52 14.27 2.65
N ARG A 51 -8.51 14.18 1.77
CA ARG A 51 -8.52 13.32 0.58
C ARG A 51 -7.70 12.06 0.85
N THR A 52 -6.45 12.05 0.43
CA THR A 52 -5.57 10.90 0.55
C THR A 52 -4.17 11.28 1.02
N GLU A 53 -3.51 10.33 1.66
CA GLU A 53 -2.07 10.27 1.90
C GLU A 53 -1.50 9.00 1.22
N THR A 54 -0.18 8.93 1.02
CA THR A 54 0.52 7.76 0.49
C THR A 54 0.95 6.81 1.61
N VAL A 55 0.57 5.55 1.50
CA VAL A 55 1.26 4.44 2.18
C VAL A 55 2.34 3.92 1.23
N ARG A 56 3.59 3.96 1.68
CA ARG A 56 4.73 3.40 0.95
C ARG A 56 4.85 1.91 1.27
N SER A 57 4.17 1.06 0.50
CA SER A 57 4.07 -0.39 0.77
C SER A 57 5.38 -1.16 0.59
N CYS A 58 6.31 -0.61 -0.21
CA CYS A 58 7.67 -1.12 -0.30
C CYS A 58 8.48 -0.64 0.92
N THR A 59 8.69 -1.55 1.87
CA THR A 59 9.39 -1.30 3.14
C THR A 59 10.46 -2.36 3.31
N GLN A 60 11.43 -2.13 4.20
CA GLN A 60 12.42 -3.16 4.50
C GLN A 60 11.77 -4.49 4.93
N ALA A 61 10.71 -4.44 5.74
CA ALA A 61 10.02 -5.63 6.21
C ALA A 61 9.34 -6.42 5.08
N THR A 62 8.70 -5.73 4.12
CA THR A 62 8.11 -6.40 2.94
C THR A 62 9.19 -6.94 2.00
N CYS A 63 10.31 -6.23 1.86
CA CYS A 63 11.48 -6.71 1.11
C CYS A 63 12.12 -7.95 1.73
N ASP A 64 12.29 -7.99 3.05
CA ASP A 64 12.89 -9.10 3.78
C ASP A 64 12.01 -10.36 3.69
N PHE A 65 10.69 -10.20 3.81
CA PHE A 65 9.74 -11.27 3.54
C PHE A 65 9.86 -11.80 2.10
N ALA A 66 9.86 -10.89 1.11
CA ALA A 66 9.92 -11.28 -0.30
C ALA A 66 11.19 -12.08 -0.61
N LYS A 67 12.34 -11.62 -0.11
CA LYS A 67 13.63 -12.33 -0.24
C LYS A 67 13.61 -13.68 0.48
N ALA A 68 13.14 -13.74 1.72
CA ALA A 68 13.09 -14.99 2.48
C ALA A 68 12.27 -16.07 1.75
N VAL A 69 11.15 -15.68 1.15
CA VAL A 69 10.31 -16.60 0.38
C VAL A 69 10.94 -16.99 -0.96
N ASP A 70 11.59 -16.07 -1.67
CA ASP A 70 12.27 -16.36 -2.94
C ASP A 70 13.51 -17.25 -2.76
N GLU A 71 14.25 -17.07 -1.66
CA GLU A 71 15.42 -17.88 -1.29
C GLU A 71 15.05 -19.27 -0.73
N GLY A 72 13.77 -19.56 -0.54
CA GLY A 72 13.32 -20.85 0.00
C GLY A 72 13.70 -21.06 1.48
N LYS A 73 13.70 -19.99 2.29
CA LYS A 73 13.95 -20.09 3.74
C LYS A 73 12.93 -21.02 4.41
N PRO A 74 13.26 -21.57 5.60
CA PRO A 74 12.33 -22.37 6.39
C PRO A 74 10.97 -21.67 6.61
N LYS A 75 9.88 -22.44 6.57
CA LYS A 75 8.50 -21.90 6.66
C LYS A 75 8.26 -21.02 7.88
N ASN A 76 8.82 -21.39 9.04
CA ASN A 76 8.71 -20.62 10.28
C ASN A 76 9.36 -19.24 10.15
N GLU A 77 10.47 -19.12 9.42
CA GLU A 77 11.14 -17.85 9.15
C GLU A 77 10.28 -16.98 8.22
N CYS A 78 9.78 -17.55 7.13
CA CYS A 78 8.88 -16.84 6.20
C CYS A 78 7.60 -16.33 6.91
N ILE A 79 7.01 -17.14 7.80
CA ILE A 79 5.83 -16.75 8.59
C ILE A 79 6.17 -15.59 9.53
N LYS A 80 7.32 -15.64 10.20
CA LYS A 80 7.76 -14.54 11.07
C LYS A 80 7.96 -13.24 10.28
N GLN A 81 8.60 -13.32 9.12
CA GLN A 81 8.79 -12.15 8.25
C GLN A 81 7.46 -11.60 7.72
N LEU A 82 6.51 -12.47 7.37
CA LEU A 82 5.16 -12.05 6.97
C LEU A 82 4.45 -11.27 8.07
N GLN A 83 4.56 -11.73 9.33
CA GLN A 83 3.97 -11.04 10.48
C GLN A 83 4.61 -9.65 10.68
N MET A 84 5.93 -9.56 10.59
CA MET A 84 6.65 -8.28 10.70
C MET A 84 6.28 -7.31 9.57
N ALA A 85 6.21 -7.79 8.33
CA ALA A 85 5.74 -7.02 7.19
C ALA A 85 4.29 -6.53 7.40
N ALA A 86 3.44 -7.42 7.93
CA ALA A 86 2.05 -7.10 8.19
C ALA A 86 1.85 -6.01 9.23
N GLU A 87 2.56 -6.11 10.35
CA GLU A 87 2.53 -5.13 11.44
C GLU A 87 3.09 -3.78 10.98
N CYS A 88 4.20 -3.79 10.22
CA CYS A 88 4.81 -2.59 9.66
C CYS A 88 3.83 -1.85 8.74
N HIS A 89 3.24 -2.55 7.78
CA HIS A 89 2.27 -1.97 6.85
C HIS A 89 1.03 -1.43 7.57
N GLN A 90 0.46 -2.18 8.52
CA GLN A 90 -0.66 -1.70 9.32
C GLN A 90 -0.33 -0.42 10.10
N LYS A 91 0.89 -0.32 10.65
CA LYS A 91 1.35 0.90 11.31
C LYS A 91 1.42 2.06 10.32
N LEU A 92 2.03 1.88 9.15
CA LEU A 92 2.11 2.90 8.11
C LEU A 92 0.73 3.36 7.64
N TYR A 93 -0.22 2.43 7.48
CA TYR A 93 -1.58 2.75 7.11
C TYR A 93 -2.27 3.62 8.17
N ARG A 94 -2.14 3.27 9.46
CA ARG A 94 -2.67 4.05 10.58
C ARG A 94 -2.03 5.43 10.68
N ASP A 95 -0.71 5.51 10.52
CA ASP A 95 0.02 6.78 10.53
C ASP A 95 -0.44 7.68 9.37
N SER A 96 -0.58 7.12 8.17
CA SER A 96 -1.03 7.85 6.98
C SER A 96 -2.45 8.40 7.13
N MET A 97 -3.41 7.58 7.58
CA MET A 97 -4.79 8.01 7.78
C MET A 97 -4.95 9.04 8.91
N THR A 98 -4.00 9.09 9.85
CA THR A 98 -3.96 10.05 10.96
C THR A 98 -3.01 11.24 10.70
N GLY A 99 -2.63 11.48 9.44
CA GLY A 99 -1.89 12.68 9.03
C GLY A 99 -0.41 12.67 9.41
N LYS A 100 0.16 11.50 9.70
CA LYS A 100 1.59 11.29 10.00
C LYS A 100 2.37 10.76 8.80
N GLY A 101 1.73 10.70 7.63
CA GLY A 101 2.43 10.40 6.37
C GLY A 101 3.36 11.54 5.95
N VAL A 102 4.29 11.23 5.06
CA VAL A 102 5.35 12.15 4.64
C VAL A 102 5.10 12.75 3.25
N ASP A 103 4.39 12.04 2.38
CA ASP A 103 4.29 12.40 0.97
C ASP A 103 3.50 13.68 0.71
N ARG A 104 2.33 13.87 1.36
CA ARG A 104 1.61 15.16 1.23
C ARG A 104 2.35 16.32 1.89
N HIS A 105 3.11 16.06 2.95
CA HIS A 105 3.95 17.08 3.58
C HIS A 105 5.09 17.51 2.65
N LEU A 106 5.82 16.57 2.04
CA LEU A 106 6.86 16.88 1.06
C LEU A 106 6.29 17.61 -0.17
N PHE A 107 5.11 17.23 -0.62
CA PHE A 107 4.42 17.93 -1.70
C PHE A 107 4.06 19.37 -1.32
N CYS A 108 3.58 19.60 -0.10
CA CYS A 108 3.33 20.96 0.40
C CYS A 108 4.60 21.81 0.40
N LEU A 109 5.72 21.28 0.92
CA LEU A 109 7.01 21.96 0.90
C LEU A 109 7.47 22.27 -0.53
N TYR A 110 7.25 21.35 -1.46
CA TYR A 110 7.53 21.57 -2.89
C TYR A 110 6.70 22.73 -3.46
N VAL A 111 5.39 22.75 -3.25
CA VAL A 111 4.51 23.83 -3.72
C VAL A 111 4.94 25.18 -3.16
N VAL A 112 5.25 25.24 -1.85
CA VAL A 112 5.73 26.47 -1.20
C VAL A 112 7.09 26.90 -1.76
N SER A 113 8.02 25.97 -1.99
CA SER A 113 9.34 26.29 -2.57
C SER A 113 9.22 26.91 -3.95
N LYS A 114 8.29 26.41 -4.79
CA LYS A 114 8.01 26.96 -6.11
C LYS A 114 7.39 28.35 -6.05
N TYR A 115 6.46 28.57 -5.11
CA TYR A 115 5.89 29.90 -4.89
C TYR A 115 6.95 30.94 -4.46
N LEU A 116 7.89 30.55 -3.61
CA LEU A 116 8.95 31.43 -3.11
C LEU A 116 10.17 31.55 -4.06
N GLY A 117 10.21 30.78 -5.16
CA GLY A 117 11.37 30.74 -6.05
C GLY A 117 12.63 30.15 -5.40
N VAL A 118 12.46 29.27 -4.40
CA VAL A 118 13.56 28.61 -3.70
C VAL A 118 13.81 27.24 -4.31
N ASP A 119 15.01 27.02 -4.83
CA ASP A 119 15.44 25.71 -5.28
C ASP A 119 15.88 24.84 -4.11
N SER A 120 15.35 23.61 -4.07
CA SER A 120 15.68 22.61 -3.05
C SER A 120 16.17 21.33 -3.72
N PRO A 121 17.49 21.07 -3.71
CA PRO A 121 18.05 19.82 -4.21
C PRO A 121 17.47 18.58 -3.50
N PHE A 122 17.13 18.73 -2.22
CA PHE A 122 16.47 17.67 -1.45
C PHE A 122 15.09 17.35 -2.02
N LEU A 123 14.21 18.34 -2.23
CA LEU A 123 12.86 18.10 -2.77
C LEU A 123 12.91 17.60 -4.21
N ALA A 124 13.85 18.11 -5.02
CA ALA A 124 14.07 17.61 -6.37
C ALA A 124 14.40 16.11 -6.37
N LYS A 125 15.28 15.67 -5.46
CA LYS A 125 15.63 14.25 -5.32
C LYS A 125 14.52 13.42 -4.67
N ALA A 126 13.85 13.93 -3.65
CA ALA A 126 12.82 13.18 -2.92
C ALA A 126 11.60 12.88 -3.79
N LEU A 127 11.35 13.71 -4.81
CA LEU A 127 10.20 13.62 -5.71
C LEU A 127 10.57 13.15 -7.13
N SER A 128 11.85 12.85 -7.41
CA SER A 128 12.29 12.44 -8.76
C SER A 128 11.91 11.01 -9.13
N GLU A 129 11.78 10.14 -8.12
CA GLU A 129 11.66 8.72 -8.35
C GLU A 129 10.20 8.32 -8.66
N PRO A 130 9.94 7.63 -9.79
CA PRO A 130 8.59 7.32 -10.23
C PRO A 130 7.91 6.21 -9.41
N TRP A 131 6.58 6.28 -9.32
CA TRP A 131 5.74 5.24 -8.68
C TRP A 131 5.43 4.11 -9.65
N LYS A 132 6.37 3.19 -9.86
CA LYS A 132 6.19 2.05 -10.78
C LYS A 132 5.01 1.15 -10.42
N LEU A 133 4.74 1.01 -9.12
CA LEU A 133 3.52 0.35 -8.64
C LEU A 133 2.59 1.38 -8.01
N SER A 134 1.38 1.50 -8.53
CA SER A 134 0.32 2.35 -7.98
C SER A 134 -0.92 1.51 -7.69
N THR A 135 -1.32 1.48 -6.43
CA THR A 135 -2.35 0.58 -5.92
C THR A 135 -3.39 1.34 -5.11
N SER A 136 -4.62 0.80 -5.07
CA SER A 136 -5.66 1.29 -4.18
C SER A 136 -6.61 0.16 -3.81
N GLN A 137 -7.06 0.15 -2.56
CA GLN A 137 -8.16 -0.72 -2.16
C GLN A 137 -9.49 0.03 -2.26
N THR A 138 -10.46 -0.56 -2.98
CA THR A 138 -11.85 -0.10 -3.03
C THR A 138 -12.74 -1.06 -2.22
N PRO A 139 -12.96 -0.83 -0.91
CA PRO A 139 -13.81 -1.71 -0.12
C PRO A 139 -15.26 -1.64 -0.62
N HIS A 140 -15.91 -2.80 -0.77
CA HIS A 140 -17.28 -2.91 -1.29
C HIS A 140 -18.36 -2.35 -0.34
N GLN A 141 -18.13 -2.42 0.97
CA GLN A 141 -19.03 -1.87 1.99
C GLN A 141 -18.53 -0.50 2.45
N GLN A 142 -18.88 0.54 1.68
CA GLN A 142 -18.63 1.94 2.09
C GLN A 142 -19.85 2.59 2.75
N THR A 143 -21.04 1.99 2.59
CA THR A 143 -22.32 2.47 3.11
C THR A 143 -23.17 1.29 3.55
N ASP A 144 -24.15 1.55 4.43
CA ASP A 144 -25.09 0.53 4.90
C ASP A 144 -26.22 0.21 3.90
N ARG A 145 -26.12 0.72 2.66
CA ARG A 145 -27.16 0.54 1.63
C ARG A 145 -27.18 -0.85 0.99
N LEU A 146 -26.13 -1.66 1.19
CA LEU A 146 -26.02 -3.01 0.59
C LEU A 146 -25.51 -4.03 1.61
N ASP A 147 -26.37 -5.01 1.90
CA ASP A 147 -26.06 -6.18 2.74
C ASP A 147 -25.52 -7.31 1.85
N LEU A 148 -24.20 -7.43 1.79
CA LEU A 148 -23.53 -8.44 0.97
C LEU A 148 -23.64 -9.85 1.54
N ASP A 149 -24.04 -10.01 2.81
CA ASP A 149 -24.28 -11.33 3.39
C ASP A 149 -25.63 -11.89 2.90
N LYS A 150 -26.63 -11.02 2.74
CA LYS A 150 -27.94 -11.39 2.15
C LYS A 150 -27.95 -11.41 0.62
N HIS A 151 -27.12 -10.60 -0.01
CA HIS A 151 -27.05 -10.47 -1.48
C HIS A 151 -25.61 -10.67 -1.98
N PRO A 152 -25.03 -11.88 -1.82
CA PRO A 152 -23.64 -12.17 -2.19
C PRO A 152 -23.39 -12.04 -3.69
N ASP A 153 -24.43 -12.17 -4.51
CA ASP A 153 -24.42 -12.03 -5.96
C ASP A 153 -24.31 -10.57 -6.43
N ARG A 154 -24.55 -9.58 -5.54
CA ARG A 154 -24.52 -8.15 -5.86
C ARG A 154 -23.17 -7.48 -5.63
N ILE A 155 -22.11 -8.28 -5.44
CA ILE A 155 -20.76 -7.75 -5.31
C ILE A 155 -20.29 -7.17 -6.66
N CYS A 156 -19.79 -5.95 -6.65
CA CYS A 156 -19.14 -5.37 -7.82
C CYS A 156 -17.86 -6.14 -8.13
N GLY A 157 -17.48 -6.26 -9.40
CA GLY A 157 -16.20 -6.87 -9.82
C GLY A 157 -14.96 -6.05 -9.41
N GLY A 158 -15.15 -4.88 -8.78
CA GLY A 158 -14.12 -3.91 -8.49
C GLY A 158 -13.95 -2.88 -9.59
N GLY A 159 -12.95 -2.01 -9.43
CA GLY A 159 -12.52 -1.04 -10.44
C GLY A 159 -11.01 -1.10 -10.63
N GLY A 160 -10.52 -0.41 -11.67
CA GLY A 160 -9.10 -0.28 -11.96
C GLY A 160 -8.79 1.06 -12.64
N PHE A 161 -7.51 1.37 -12.73
CA PHE A 161 -6.97 2.54 -13.44
C PHE A 161 -5.68 2.13 -14.15
N GLY A 162 -5.29 2.91 -15.16
CA GLY A 162 -4.03 2.70 -15.88
C GLY A 162 -2.80 3.01 -15.01
N PRO A 163 -1.60 2.54 -15.40
CA PRO A 163 -0.37 2.87 -14.69
C PRO A 163 -0.13 4.39 -14.66
N VAL A 164 0.61 4.85 -13.65
CA VAL A 164 0.93 6.28 -13.45
C VAL A 164 2.32 6.66 -14.00
N THR A 165 3.01 5.68 -14.57
CA THR A 165 4.33 5.81 -15.21
C THR A 165 4.30 5.04 -16.54
N ASP A 166 5.15 5.43 -17.49
CA ASP A 166 5.15 4.88 -18.85
C ASP A 166 5.94 3.56 -18.99
N ASP A 167 6.69 3.16 -17.95
CA ASP A 167 7.59 2.02 -17.91
C ASP A 167 7.01 0.77 -17.24
#